data_AF-A0A4Y2S583-F1
#
_entry.id   AF-A0A4Y2S583-F1
#
_cell.length_a   1.000
_cell.length_b   1.000
_cell.length_c   1.000
_cell.angle_alpha   90.00
_cell.angle_beta   90.00
_cell.angle_gamma   90.00
#
_symmetry.space_group_name_H-M   'P 1'
#
loop_
_entity.id
_entity.type
_entity.pdbx_description
1 polymer ?
#
loop_
_entity_poly.entity_id
_entity_poly.type
_entity_poly.pdbx_seq_one_letter_code
_entity_poly.pdbx_strand_id
1 'polypeptide(L)'
;MKHKGSSTTLADTRSHFWIPKGRQIVQKIIRRCLICRSYSAKSADQLTSQLPEDRIAQTPPFYTGGVDFAGLIYMKHLEGMQKSYFVLFTCATTRALHLELAPTMIT
;
A
#
# COMPACT_ATOMS: atom_id res chain seq x y z
N MET A 1 8.05 2.76 -24.32
CA MET A 1 8.79 3.75 -23.50
C MET A 1 10.00 3.07 -22.88
N LYS A 2 11.24 3.51 -23.15
CA LYS A 2 12.47 2.77 -22.75
C LYS A 2 13.26 3.54 -21.69
N HIS A 3 13.01 3.26 -20.40
CA HIS A 3 13.78 3.76 -19.25
C HIS A 3 14.94 2.82 -18.90
N LYS A 4 15.95 2.81 -19.76
CA LYS A 4 17.11 1.91 -19.62
C LYS A 4 18.10 2.42 -18.57
N GLY A 5 18.91 1.51 -18.05
CA GLY A 5 19.99 1.84 -17.12
C GLY A 5 21.12 2.65 -17.77
N SER A 6 21.98 3.25 -16.94
CA SER A 6 23.02 4.19 -17.40
C SER A 6 23.97 3.64 -18.46
N SER A 7 24.36 2.36 -18.38
CA SER A 7 25.25 1.73 -19.35
C SER A 7 24.61 1.61 -20.73
N THR A 8 23.34 1.19 -20.79
CA THR A 8 22.63 1.00 -22.06
C THR A 8 22.31 2.34 -22.72
N THR A 9 21.85 3.33 -21.95
CA THR A 9 21.62 4.68 -22.47
C THR A 9 22.92 5.31 -23.00
N LEU A 10 24.05 5.08 -22.33
CA LEU A 10 25.34 5.55 -22.81
C LEU A 10 25.78 4.86 -24.11
N ALA A 11 25.57 3.54 -24.23
CA ALA A 11 25.87 2.78 -25.44
C ALA A 11 25.01 3.24 -26.64
N ASP A 12 23.70 3.40 -26.43
CA ASP A 12 22.76 3.90 -27.43
C ASP A 12 23.12 5.33 -27.89
N THR A 13 23.64 6.16 -26.99
CA THR A 13 24.10 7.52 -27.32
C THR A 13 25.38 7.49 -28.14
N ARG A 14 26.31 6.59 -27.79
CA ARG A 14 27.63 6.46 -28.45
C ARG A 14 27.59 5.90 -29.86
N SER A 15 26.52 5.19 -30.23
CA SER A 15 26.36 4.72 -31.61
C SER A 15 26.10 5.85 -32.61
N HIS A 16 25.71 7.04 -32.13
CA HIS A 16 25.41 8.19 -32.98
C HIS A 16 26.27 9.42 -32.67
N PHE A 17 26.74 9.58 -31.42
CA PHE A 17 27.42 10.80 -30.96
C PHE A 17 28.62 10.53 -30.06
N TRP A 18 29.69 11.31 -30.23
CA TRP A 18 30.80 11.37 -29.28
C TRP A 18 30.64 12.57 -28.35
N ILE A 19 30.14 12.31 -27.14
CA ILE A 19 29.91 13.35 -26.13
C ILE A 19 31.00 13.25 -25.04
N PRO A 20 31.88 14.26 -24.91
CA PRO A 20 32.82 14.34 -23.80
C PRO A 20 32.08 14.23 -22.48
N LYS A 21 32.59 13.43 -21.53
CA LYS A 21 31.95 13.21 -20.23
C LYS A 21 30.51 12.65 -20.31
N GLY A 22 30.12 12.01 -21.43
CA GLY A 22 28.76 11.53 -21.67
C GLY A 22 28.16 10.65 -20.55
N ARG A 23 28.97 9.81 -19.88
CA ARG A 23 28.51 9.01 -18.74
C ARG A 23 27.93 9.86 -17.60
N GLN A 24 28.55 11.01 -17.31
CA GLN A 24 28.12 11.92 -16.24
C GLN A 24 26.78 12.59 -16.59
N ILE A 25 26.62 12.98 -17.86
CA ILE A 25 25.37 13.56 -18.37
C ILE A 25 24.24 12.53 -18.31
N VAL A 26 24.49 11.31 -18.80
CA VAL A 26 23.51 10.21 -18.77
C VAL A 26 23.08 9.89 -17.33
N GLN A 27 24.03 9.78 -16.39
CA GLN A 27 23.70 9.56 -14.98
C GLN A 27 22.89 10.72 -14.39
N LYS A 28 23.22 11.97 -14.73
CA LYS A 28 22.47 13.16 -14.27
C LYS A 28 21.03 13.15 -14.79
N ILE A 29 20.82 12.79 -16.06
CA ILE A 29 19.49 12.70 -16.67
C ILE A 29 18.68 11.57 -16.03
N ILE A 30 19.26 10.38 -15.91
CA ILE A 30 18.57 9.21 -15.33
C ILE A 30 18.18 9.47 -13.87
N ARG A 31 19.04 10.10 -13.06
CA ARG A 31 18.73 10.45 -11.66
C ARG A 31 17.58 11.46 -11.53
N ARG A 32 17.39 12.33 -12.53
CA ARG A 32 16.29 13.31 -12.57
C ARG A 32 15.00 12.76 -13.18
N CYS A 33 15.07 11.64 -13.88
CA CYS A 33 13.91 11.02 -14.51
C CYS A 33 13.02 10.34 -13.45
N LEU A 34 11.77 10.81 -13.30
CA LEU A 34 10.83 10.30 -12.31
C LEU A 34 10.54 8.81 -12.48
N ILE A 35 10.41 8.33 -13.72
CA ILE A 35 10.13 6.92 -14.01
C ILE A 35 11.33 6.04 -13.64
N CYS A 36 12.55 6.44 -14.02
CA CYS A 36 13.77 5.74 -13.59
C CYS A 36 13.90 5.73 -12.06
N ARG A 37 13.58 6.85 -11.40
CA ARG A 37 13.67 6.97 -9.94
C ARG A 37 12.70 6.02 -9.26
N SER A 38 11.46 5.93 -9.75
CA SER A 38 10.45 4.99 -9.28
C SER A 38 10.90 3.54 -9.42
N TYR A 39 11.39 3.14 -10.60
CA TYR A 39 11.88 1.77 -10.82
C TYR A 39 13.13 1.41 -10.01
N SER A 40 13.95 2.40 -9.67
CA SER A 40 15.14 2.20 -8.84
C SER A 40 14.90 2.40 -7.34
N ALA A 41 13.68 2.73 -6.93
CA ALA A 41 13.35 3.00 -5.54
C ALA A 41 13.56 1.71 -4.71
N LYS A 42 14.30 1.82 -3.61
CA LYS A 42 14.39 0.74 -2.63
C LYS A 42 13.10 0.69 -1.83
N SER A 43 12.77 -0.49 -1.30
CA SER A 43 11.74 -0.61 -0.27
C SER A 43 12.10 0.30 0.90
N ALA A 44 11.09 0.96 1.47
CA ALA A 44 11.29 1.69 2.72
C ALA A 44 11.60 0.68 3.83
N ASP A 45 12.53 1.03 4.71
CA ASP A 45 12.72 0.31 5.96
C ASP A 45 11.52 0.60 6.86
N GLN A 46 10.87 -0.44 7.35
CA GLN A 46 9.79 -0.29 8.30
C GLN A 46 10.37 -0.06 9.70
N LEU A 47 10.26 1.17 10.20
CA LEU A 47 10.56 1.46 11.60
C LEU A 47 9.53 0.73 12.48
N THR A 48 9.98 -0.25 13.25
CA THR A 48 9.13 -0.92 14.24
C THR A 48 9.16 -0.14 15.55
N SER A 49 8.01 0.41 15.95
CA SER A 49 7.82 0.93 17.30
C SER A 49 7.51 -0.21 18.26
N GLN A 50 7.58 0.05 19.57
CA GLN A 50 6.94 -0.81 20.55
C GLN A 50 5.45 -0.94 20.21
N LEU A 51 4.91 -2.15 20.36
CA LEU A 51 3.49 -2.38 20.20
C LEU A 51 2.73 -1.69 21.35
N PRO A 52 1.52 -1.16 21.12
CA PRO A 52 0.68 -0.63 22.19
C PRO A 52 0.40 -1.70 23.25
N GLU A 53 0.27 -1.30 24.52
CA GLU A 53 -0.05 -2.23 25.62
C GLU A 53 -1.32 -3.03 25.35
N ASP A 54 -2.33 -2.41 24.74
CA ASP A 54 -3.59 -3.03 24.30
C ASP A 54 -3.41 -4.25 23.38
N ARG A 55 -2.26 -4.38 22.71
CA ARG A 55 -1.93 -5.50 21.81
C ARG A 55 -1.13 -6.61 22.49
N ILE A 56 -0.64 -6.38 23.69
CA ILE A 56 0.28 -7.27 24.41
C ILE A 56 -0.32 -7.73 25.75
N ALA A 57 -1.16 -6.92 26.37
CA ALA A 57 -1.79 -7.22 27.64
C ALA A 57 -2.66 -8.48 27.55
N GLN A 58 -2.53 -9.38 28.53
CA GLN A 58 -3.40 -10.54 28.67
C GLN A 58 -4.71 -10.13 29.33
N THR A 59 -5.66 -9.68 28.52
CA THR A 59 -7.01 -9.32 28.95
C THR A 59 -8.03 -10.36 28.48
N PRO A 60 -9.26 -10.36 29.03
CA PRO A 60 -10.34 -11.18 28.48
C PRO A 60 -10.61 -10.87 26.99
N PRO A 61 -11.17 -11.82 26.22
CA PRO A 61 -11.58 -11.57 24.83
C PRO A 61 -12.52 -10.38 24.73
N PHE A 62 -12.36 -9.57 23.68
CA PHE A 62 -13.11 -8.34 23.39
C PHE A 62 -13.02 -7.23 24.46
N TYR A 63 -12.08 -7.32 25.41
CA TYR A 63 -11.84 -6.24 26.38
C TYR A 63 -11.35 -4.96 25.68
N THR A 64 -10.35 -5.10 24.81
CA THR A 64 -9.93 -4.05 23.88
C THR A 64 -10.19 -4.52 22.46
N GLY A 65 -10.88 -3.69 21.69
CA GLY A 65 -11.25 -4.02 20.32
C GLY A 65 -11.38 -2.79 19.43
N GLY A 66 -11.38 -3.03 18.12
CA GLY A 66 -11.65 -2.01 17.11
C GLY A 66 -12.93 -2.33 16.36
N VAL A 67 -13.64 -1.28 15.95
CA VAL A 67 -14.80 -1.38 15.06
C VAL A 67 -14.43 -0.75 13.74
N ASP A 68 -14.69 -1.47 12.64
CA ASP A 68 -14.49 -0.97 11.29
C ASP A 68 -15.65 -1.41 10.40
N PHE A 69 -15.82 -0.76 9.24
CA PHE A 69 -16.79 -1.15 8.23
C PHE A 69 -16.04 -1.64 6.98
N ALA A 70 -16.37 -2.83 6.51
CA ALA A 70 -15.83 -3.34 5.24
C ALA A 70 -16.93 -3.55 4.21
N GLY A 71 -16.63 -3.06 3.01
CA GLY A 71 -17.35 -3.39 1.79
C GLY A 71 -18.72 -2.75 1.70
N LEU A 72 -18.98 -2.10 0.57
CA LEU A 72 -20.35 -1.93 0.09
C LEU A 72 -20.75 -3.22 -0.60
N ILE A 73 -21.60 -4.01 0.03
CA ILE A 73 -22.19 -5.22 -0.57
C ILE A 73 -23.63 -4.95 -0.98
N TYR A 74 -24.10 -5.68 -2.00
CA TYR A 74 -25.51 -5.68 -2.37
C TYR A 74 -26.12 -7.01 -1.99
N MET A 75 -27.13 -6.97 -1.12
CA MET A 75 -27.86 -8.16 -0.72
C MET A 75 -29.25 -8.16 -1.31
N LYS A 76 -29.72 -9.37 -1.64
CA LYS A 76 -31.07 -9.56 -2.14
C LYS A 76 -32.07 -9.53 -0.99
N HIS A 77 -32.99 -8.57 -1.04
CA HIS A 77 -34.19 -8.49 -0.21
C HIS A 77 -35.44 -8.76 -1.06
N LEU A 78 -36.59 -8.88 -0.40
CA LEU A 78 -37.89 -9.11 -1.05
C LEU A 78 -38.24 -8.00 -2.05
N GLU A 79 -37.85 -6.75 -1.76
CA GLU A 79 -38.16 -5.56 -2.56
C GLU A 79 -37.06 -5.18 -3.56
N GLY A 80 -35.95 -5.93 -3.61
CA GLY A 80 -34.83 -5.65 -4.52
C GLY A 80 -33.46 -5.83 -3.89
N MET A 81 -32.42 -5.27 -4.53
CA MET A 81 -31.06 -5.28 -3.99
C MET A 81 -30.85 -4.10 -3.05
N GLN A 82 -30.47 -4.38 -1.81
CA GLN A 82 -30.15 -3.38 -0.80
C GLN A 82 -28.64 -3.27 -0.59
N LYS A 83 -28.14 -2.05 -0.51
CA LYS A 83 -26.76 -1.76 -0.08
C LYS A 83 -26.62 -2.10 1.40
N SER A 84 -25.55 -2.79 1.75
CA SER A 84 -25.24 -3.15 3.14
C SER A 84 -23.73 -3.19 3.33
N TYR A 85 -23.32 -3.21 4.59
CA TYR A 85 -21.93 -3.20 5.00
C TYR A 85 -21.69 -4.31 6.02
N PHE A 86 -20.47 -4.84 6.06
CA PHE A 86 -20.04 -5.63 7.21
C PHE A 86 -19.51 -4.69 8.28
N VAL A 87 -19.99 -4.83 9.51
CA VAL A 87 -19.38 -4.28 10.71
C VAL A 87 -18.40 -5.31 11.25
N LEU A 88 -17.15 -4.91 11.42
CA LEU A 88 -16.05 -5.74 11.87
C LEU A 88 -15.72 -5.37 13.29
N PHE A 89 -16.03 -6.26 14.21
CA PHE A 89 -15.57 -6.17 15.59
C PHE A 89 -14.29 -7.00 15.72
N THR A 90 -13.17 -6.32 15.91
CA THR A 90 -11.84 -6.94 16.04
C THR A 90 -11.44 -6.97 17.51
N CYS A 91 -10.96 -8.11 18.02
CA CYS A 91 -10.37 -8.18 19.35
C CYS A 91 -8.85 -7.96 19.28
N ALA A 92 -8.31 -7.01 20.05
CA ALA A 92 -6.88 -6.75 20.10
C ALA A 92 -6.07 -7.90 20.72
N THR A 93 -6.65 -8.58 21.71
CA THR A 93 -6.00 -9.65 22.48
C THR A 93 -5.93 -10.98 21.75
N THR A 94 -7.06 -11.45 21.22
CA THR A 94 -7.16 -12.78 20.57
C THR A 94 -7.05 -12.71 19.05
N ARG A 95 -7.14 -11.50 18.46
CA ARG A 95 -7.33 -11.28 17.02
C ARG A 95 -8.60 -11.93 16.46
N ALA A 96 -9.58 -12.24 17.32
CA ALA A 96 -10.88 -12.71 16.88
C ALA A 96 -11.62 -11.62 16.09
N LEU A 97 -12.42 -12.06 15.12
CA LEU A 97 -13.28 -11.22 14.28
C LEU A 97 -14.74 -11.65 14.48
N HIS A 98 -15.60 -10.72 14.86
CA HIS A 98 -17.04 -10.87 14.84
C HIS A 98 -17.61 -9.96 13.74
N LEU A 99 -18.41 -10.53 12.85
CA LEU A 99 -18.96 -9.85 11.69
C LEU A 99 -20.46 -9.69 11.86
N GLU A 100 -20.93 -8.46 11.76
CA GLU A 100 -22.36 -8.16 11.69
C GLU A 100 -22.69 -7.46 10.39
N LEU A 101 -23.96 -7.54 10.02
CA LEU A 101 -24.47 -6.97 8.79
C LEU A 101 -25.24 -5.70 9.11
N ALA A 102 -24.80 -4.57 8.57
CA ALA A 102 -25.46 -3.29 8.74
C ALA A 102 -26.13 -2.83 7.43
N PRO A 103 -27.43 -2.51 7.43
CA PRO A 103 -28.14 -2.01 6.25
C PRO A 103 -27.71 -0.59 5.85
N THR A 104 -27.14 0.17 6.80
CA THR A 104 -26.64 1.53 6.60
C THR A 104 -25.36 1.72 7.40
N MET A 105 -24.48 2.59 6.92
CA MET A 105 -23.29 3.02 7.66
C MET A 105 -23.68 4.27 8.45
N ILE A 106 -24.06 4.10 9.72
CA ILE A 106 -24.26 5.22 10.64
C ILE A 106 -23.02 5.28 11.52
N THR A 107 -22.32 6.42 11.44
CA THR A 107 -21.15 6.72 12.28
C THR A 107 -21.60 7.33 13.60
#